data_AF-A0A9W6B237-F1
#
_entry.id   AF-A0A9W6B237-F1
#
_cell.length_a   1.000
_cell.length_b   1.000
_cell.length_c   1.000
_cell.angle_alpha   90.00
_cell.angle_beta   90.00
_cell.angle_gamma   90.00
#
_symmetry.space_group_name_H-M   'P 1'
#
loop_
_entity.id
_entity.type
_entity.pdbx_description
1 polymer ?
#
loop_
_entity_poly.entity_id
_entity_poly.type
_entity_poly.pdbx_seq_one_letter_code
_entity_poly.pdbx_strand_id
1 'polypeptide(L)'
;MKSLKKEMFILVITFLSLFILSINSSNNVSASISQTHTKYVTRNAKWANTFKRQGYSYSLLYGNHDYILTNLSKKQYNKIVKNKVRFQIRHIGTYKNAISFNLVSKGNKYNIWANYPSSFYYTNSHSKTLKPIVKLEGNIFHHPANKKFKKLSNMIRKIKNKKDKSIAKNSYYQLKIYLKTSSLRKIPYILIGNNW
;
A
#
# COMPACT_ATOMS: atom_id res chain seq x y z
N MET A 1 -69.41 35.47 0.33
CA MET A 1 -68.03 35.63 0.86
C MET A 1 -67.53 34.47 1.76
N LYS A 2 -68.11 33.25 1.68
CA LYS A 2 -67.63 32.07 2.46
C LYS A 2 -67.11 30.89 1.61
N SER A 3 -67.32 30.85 0.28
CA SER A 3 -66.81 29.73 -0.55
C SER A 3 -65.39 29.94 -1.10
N LEU A 4 -65.00 31.18 -1.41
CA LEU A 4 -63.65 31.50 -1.94
C LEU A 4 -62.49 31.19 -0.99
N LYS A 5 -62.74 31.12 0.33
CA LYS A 5 -61.70 30.76 1.32
C LYS A 5 -61.41 29.26 1.39
N LYS A 6 -62.35 28.40 0.98
CA LYS A 6 -62.15 26.94 1.02
C LYS A 6 -61.37 26.43 -0.19
N GLU A 7 -61.59 27.01 -1.36
CA GLU A 7 -60.87 26.63 -2.59
C GLU A 7 -59.41 27.10 -2.59
N MET A 8 -59.13 28.28 -2.03
CA MET A 8 -57.74 28.74 -1.83
C MET A 8 -56.96 27.91 -0.80
N PHE A 9 -57.63 27.27 0.16
CA PHE A 9 -56.95 26.43 1.16
C PHE A 9 -56.58 25.04 0.60
N ILE A 10 -57.37 24.51 -0.35
CA ILE A 10 -57.08 23.23 -1.00
C ILE A 10 -55.94 23.36 -2.02
N LEU A 11 -55.81 24.51 -2.68
CA LEU A 11 -54.73 24.79 -3.65
C LEU A 11 -53.35 24.97 -3.00
N VAL A 12 -53.29 25.39 -1.72
CA VAL A 12 -52.03 25.50 -0.97
C VAL A 12 -51.55 24.13 -0.46
N ILE A 13 -52.47 23.20 -0.18
CA ILE A 13 -52.12 21.84 0.29
C ILE A 13 -51.62 20.97 -0.87
N THR A 14 -52.09 21.17 -2.10
CA THR A 14 -51.63 20.40 -3.27
C THR A 14 -50.31 20.89 -3.86
N PHE A 15 -49.89 22.14 -3.62
CA PHE A 15 -48.56 22.62 -4.03
C PHE A 15 -47.44 22.25 -3.04
N LEU A 16 -47.79 21.91 -1.78
CA LEU A 16 -46.81 21.53 -0.76
C LEU A 16 -46.45 20.02 -0.80
N SER A 17 -47.22 19.19 -1.51
CA SER A 17 -46.99 17.75 -1.64
C SER A 17 -46.12 17.35 -2.84
N LEU A 18 -45.70 18.31 -3.68
CA LEU A 18 -44.87 18.06 -4.88
C LEU A 18 -43.37 18.24 -4.68
N PHE A 19 -42.90 18.43 -3.44
CA PHE A 19 -41.46 18.67 -3.13
C PHE A 19 -40.81 17.62 -2.21
N ILE A 20 -41.28 16.36 -2.21
CA ILE A 20 -40.70 15.29 -1.36
C ILE A 20 -40.04 14.14 -2.17
N LEU A 21 -39.93 14.23 -3.49
CA LEU A 21 -39.31 13.15 -4.28
C LEU A 21 -38.15 13.63 -5.15
N SER A 22 -37.00 13.89 -4.52
CA SER A 22 -35.69 13.70 -5.16
C SER A 22 -34.54 13.94 -4.17
N ILE A 23 -34.46 13.11 -3.13
CA ILE A 23 -33.17 12.79 -2.52
C ILE A 23 -33.06 11.27 -2.44
N ASN A 24 -32.74 10.65 -3.58
CA ASN A 24 -32.01 9.39 -3.53
C ASN A 24 -30.62 9.71 -2.96
N SER A 25 -30.54 9.85 -1.64
CA SER A 25 -29.30 9.59 -0.94
C SER A 25 -29.06 8.11 -1.16
N SER A 26 -28.29 7.79 -2.20
CA SER A 26 -27.50 6.58 -2.22
C SER A 26 -26.94 6.45 -0.81
N ASN A 27 -27.22 5.33 -0.15
CA ASN A 27 -26.52 4.92 1.05
C ASN A 27 -25.05 4.70 0.65
N ASN A 28 -24.34 5.81 0.41
CA ASN A 28 -22.94 5.90 0.70
C ASN A 28 -22.90 5.70 2.20
N VAL A 29 -22.78 4.43 2.59
CA VAL A 29 -22.03 4.08 3.78
C VAL A 29 -20.62 4.59 3.48
N SER A 30 -20.44 5.91 3.57
CA SER A 30 -19.17 6.47 3.98
C SER A 30 -19.07 5.99 5.42
N ALA A 31 -18.59 4.75 5.57
CA ALA A 31 -17.92 4.36 6.77
C ALA A 31 -16.84 5.43 6.94
N SER A 32 -17.13 6.45 7.74
CA SER A 32 -16.11 7.31 8.28
C SER A 32 -15.19 6.31 8.96
N ILE A 33 -14.04 6.04 8.34
CA ILE A 33 -12.93 5.42 9.03
C ILE A 33 -12.55 6.47 10.06
N SER A 34 -13.27 6.46 11.18
CA SER A 34 -12.81 7.13 12.37
C SER A 34 -11.42 6.53 12.56
N GLN A 35 -10.40 7.40 12.52
CA GLN A 35 -9.06 7.05 12.94
C GLN A 35 -9.15 6.75 14.44
N THR A 36 -9.72 5.59 14.75
CA THR A 36 -9.62 4.99 16.06
C THR A 36 -8.13 4.73 16.23
N HIS A 37 -7.54 5.53 17.11
CA HIS A 37 -6.20 5.32 17.64
C HIS A 37 -6.15 3.91 18.24
N THR A 38 -5.90 2.91 17.41
CA THR A 38 -5.58 1.56 17.86
C THR A 38 -4.15 1.59 18.36
N LYS A 39 -4.00 2.02 19.62
CA LYS A 39 -2.75 1.93 20.38
C LYS A 39 -2.38 0.44 20.47
N TYR A 40 -1.45 0.02 19.60
CA TYR A 40 -0.24 -0.74 19.93
C TYR A 40 0.74 -0.51 18.78
N VAL A 41 1.86 0.17 19.03
CA VAL A 41 2.97 0.33 18.07
C VAL A 41 4.18 -0.37 18.66
N THR A 42 4.46 -1.59 18.20
CA THR A 42 5.76 -2.21 18.50
C THR A 42 6.75 -1.78 17.42
N ARG A 43 7.83 -1.11 17.83
CA ARG A 43 8.93 -0.76 16.92
C ARG A 43 9.84 -1.96 16.72
N ASN A 44 9.99 -2.40 15.47
CA ASN A 44 10.79 -3.57 15.13
C ASN A 44 12.17 -3.18 14.58
N ALA A 45 13.07 -2.72 15.45
CA ALA A 45 14.39 -2.18 15.03
C ALA A 45 15.23 -3.19 14.22
N LYS A 46 15.30 -4.46 14.64
CA LYS A 46 16.04 -5.51 13.92
C LYS A 46 15.48 -5.73 12.51
N TRP A 47 14.15 -5.67 12.37
CA TRP A 47 13.50 -5.81 11.07
C TRP A 47 13.76 -4.57 10.20
N ALA A 48 13.59 -3.37 10.76
CA ALA A 48 13.85 -2.11 10.07
C ALA A 48 15.29 -2.02 9.55
N ASN A 49 16.27 -2.53 10.31
CA ASN A 49 17.67 -2.56 9.88
C ASN A 49 17.91 -3.36 8.59
N THR A 50 17.15 -4.43 8.34
CA THR A 50 17.24 -5.19 7.09
C THR A 50 16.87 -4.34 5.87
N PHE A 51 15.85 -3.49 6.02
CA PHE A 51 15.37 -2.59 4.96
C PHE A 51 16.22 -1.33 4.86
N LYS A 52 16.68 -0.79 5.99
CA LYS A 52 17.59 0.36 6.07
C LYS A 52 18.85 0.14 5.24
N ARG A 53 19.42 -1.08 5.27
CA ARG A 53 20.60 -1.48 4.47
C ARG A 53 20.39 -1.37 2.96
N GLN A 54 19.15 -1.34 2.49
CA GLN A 54 18.85 -1.13 1.07
C GLN A 54 19.00 0.35 0.65
N GLY A 55 19.21 1.27 1.58
CA GLY A 55 19.33 2.70 1.31
C GLY A 55 18.06 3.30 0.73
N TYR A 56 18.21 4.31 -0.14
CA TYR A 56 17.10 4.99 -0.81
C TYR A 56 16.57 4.18 -2.00
N SER A 57 16.03 3.00 -1.73
CA SER A 57 15.58 2.02 -2.74
C SER A 57 14.06 1.77 -2.71
N TYR A 58 13.28 2.67 -2.12
CA TYR A 58 11.82 2.59 -2.07
C TYR A 58 11.18 3.81 -2.71
N SER A 59 10.02 3.63 -3.34
CA SER A 59 9.19 4.71 -3.86
C SER A 59 7.72 4.46 -3.54
N LEU A 60 6.95 5.53 -3.40
CA LEU A 60 5.51 5.41 -3.30
C LEU A 60 4.95 4.82 -4.59
N LEU A 61 4.00 3.90 -4.46
CA LEU A 61 3.22 3.40 -5.61
C LEU A 61 2.44 4.55 -6.22
N TYR A 62 2.11 4.48 -7.51
CA TYR A 62 1.13 5.39 -8.11
C TYR A 62 -0.26 4.83 -7.83
N GLY A 63 -1.16 5.63 -7.27
CA GLY A 63 -2.52 5.20 -6.96
C GLY A 63 -3.39 6.35 -6.52
N ASN A 64 -4.68 6.08 -6.31
CA ASN A 64 -5.58 7.06 -5.73
C ASN A 64 -5.16 7.32 -4.27
N HIS A 65 -4.84 8.57 -3.96
CA HIS A 65 -4.42 9.03 -2.64
C HIS A 65 -5.42 8.65 -1.54
N ASP A 66 -6.71 8.57 -1.87
CA ASP A 66 -7.79 8.21 -0.95
C ASP A 66 -7.63 6.81 -0.33
N TYR A 67 -6.88 5.91 -0.98
CA TYR A 67 -6.61 4.55 -0.48
C TYR A 67 -5.20 4.38 0.10
N ILE A 68 -4.39 5.45 0.08
CA ILE A 68 -3.00 5.42 0.52
C ILE A 68 -2.89 6.15 1.85
N LEU A 69 -2.86 5.35 2.91
CA LEU A 69 -2.75 5.78 4.30
C LEU A 69 -1.37 6.38 4.57
N THR A 70 -1.18 7.62 4.13
CA THR A 70 0.00 8.45 4.39
C THR A 70 -0.42 9.77 5.03
N ASN A 71 0.47 10.36 5.81
CA ASN A 71 0.29 11.68 6.41
C ASN A 71 0.54 12.84 5.42
N LEU A 72 0.42 12.61 4.11
CA LEU A 72 0.69 13.59 3.06
C LEU A 72 -0.61 14.19 2.53
N SER A 73 -0.59 15.46 2.14
CA SER A 73 -1.65 16.01 1.28
C SER A 73 -1.58 15.39 -0.13
N LYS A 74 -2.72 15.31 -0.83
CA LYS A 74 -2.81 14.83 -2.23
C LYS A 74 -1.81 15.53 -3.15
N LYS A 75 -1.64 16.85 -3.01
CA LYS A 75 -0.67 17.66 -3.77
C LYS A 75 0.77 17.21 -3.51
N GLN A 76 1.16 17.01 -2.25
CA GLN A 76 2.50 16.54 -1.90
C GLN A 76 2.74 15.12 -2.39
N TYR A 77 1.78 14.22 -2.20
CA TYR A 77 1.86 12.84 -2.66
C TYR A 77 2.05 12.78 -4.18
N ASN A 78 1.21 13.49 -4.96
CA ASN A 78 1.34 13.56 -6.42
C ASN A 78 2.70 14.10 -6.85
N LYS A 79 3.22 15.13 -6.17
CA LYS A 79 4.56 15.69 -6.44
C LYS A 79 5.66 14.67 -6.15
N ILE A 80 5.57 13.94 -5.04
CA ILE A 80 6.53 12.90 -4.63
C ILE A 80 6.58 11.77 -5.66
N VAL A 81 5.41 11.28 -6.09
CA VAL A 81 5.28 10.20 -7.08
C VAL A 81 5.78 10.66 -8.45
N LYS A 82 5.33 11.84 -8.93
CA LYS A 82 5.77 12.43 -10.21
C LYS A 82 7.29 12.60 -10.25
N ASN A 83 7.88 13.11 -9.17
CA ASN A 83 9.32 13.34 -9.07
C ASN A 83 10.12 12.07 -8.76
N LYS A 84 9.46 10.90 -8.69
CA LYS A 84 10.08 9.59 -8.42
C LYS A 84 10.99 9.63 -7.19
N VAL A 85 10.56 10.33 -6.13
CA VAL A 85 11.34 10.49 -4.91
C VAL A 85 11.66 9.11 -4.33
N ARG A 86 12.91 8.96 -3.88
CA ARG A 86 13.42 7.74 -3.28
C ARG A 86 13.48 7.87 -1.76
N PHE A 87 13.12 6.78 -1.10
CA PHE A 87 13.03 6.69 0.34
C PHE A 87 13.87 5.53 0.87
N GLN A 88 14.38 5.71 2.08
CA GLN A 88 14.92 4.66 2.92
C GLN A 88 13.89 4.32 4.01
N ILE A 89 13.82 3.05 4.41
CA ILE A 89 13.03 2.66 5.58
C ILE A 89 13.86 2.85 6.84
N ARG A 90 13.33 3.60 7.80
CA ARG A 90 13.99 3.91 9.08
C ARG A 90 13.37 3.15 10.25
N HIS A 91 12.05 3.03 10.28
CA HIS A 91 11.30 2.33 11.32
C HIS A 91 10.21 1.46 10.72
N ILE A 92 9.83 0.41 11.44
CA ILE A 92 8.68 -0.44 11.11
C ILE A 92 7.84 -0.57 12.38
N GLY A 93 6.58 -0.17 12.28
CA GLY A 93 5.57 -0.26 13.33
C GLY A 93 4.57 -1.35 13.00
N THR A 94 4.21 -2.15 14.00
CA THR A 94 3.12 -3.14 13.91
C THR A 94 1.98 -2.70 14.80
N TYR A 95 0.79 -2.61 14.21
CA TYR A 95 -0.51 -2.36 14.83
C TYR A 95 -1.32 -3.67 14.83
N LYS A 96 -2.43 -3.71 15.58
CA LYS A 96 -3.26 -4.92 15.76
C LYS A 96 -3.53 -5.67 14.44
N ASN A 97 -3.82 -4.94 13.37
CA ASN A 97 -4.14 -5.51 12.05
C ASN A 97 -3.32 -4.93 10.89
N ALA A 98 -2.22 -4.21 11.16
CA ALA A 98 -1.48 -3.51 10.10
C ALA A 98 0.02 -3.41 10.38
N ILE A 99 0.81 -3.38 9.31
CA ILE A 99 2.23 -3.05 9.36
C ILE A 99 2.43 -1.73 8.63
N SER A 100 3.10 -0.80 9.28
CA SER A 100 3.46 0.50 8.69
C SER A 100 4.97 0.68 8.66
N PHE A 101 5.45 1.28 7.59
CA PHE A 101 6.85 1.54 7.34
C PHE A 101 7.08 3.04 7.34
N ASN A 102 8.06 3.47 8.14
CA ASN A 102 8.52 4.85 8.12
C ASN A 102 9.53 5.04 6.99
N LEU A 103 9.11 5.78 5.97
CA LEU A 103 9.90 6.11 4.79
C LEU A 103 10.46 7.53 4.94
N VAL A 104 11.76 7.66 4.77
CA VAL A 104 12.48 8.94 4.88
C VAL A 104 13.23 9.21 3.59
N SER A 105 13.02 10.38 2.99
CA SER A 105 13.74 10.79 1.78
C SER A 105 15.13 11.33 2.10
N LYS A 106 16.00 11.43 1.09
CA LYS A 106 17.34 12.02 1.25
C LYS A 106 17.23 13.43 1.85
N GLY A 107 18.11 13.73 2.81
CA GLY A 107 18.11 15.01 3.53
C GLY A 107 16.87 15.23 4.43
N ASN A 108 16.11 14.18 4.76
CA ASN A 108 14.91 14.24 5.60
C ASN A 108 13.78 15.15 5.08
N LYS A 109 13.81 15.54 3.80
CA LYS A 109 12.80 16.42 3.18
C LYS A 109 11.36 15.91 3.34
N TYR A 110 11.18 14.59 3.30
CA TYR A 110 9.91 13.92 3.52
C TYR A 110 10.09 12.79 4.54
N ASN A 111 9.16 12.71 5.48
CA ASN A 111 9.09 11.69 6.52
C ASN A 111 7.65 11.20 6.62
N ILE A 112 7.40 9.98 6.15
CA ILE A 112 6.05 9.46 5.94
C ILE A 112 5.90 8.07 6.52
N TRP A 113 4.70 7.78 7.01
CA TRP A 113 4.29 6.41 7.33
C TRP A 113 3.45 5.87 6.18
N ALA A 114 3.76 4.65 5.76
CA ALA A 114 3.12 4.00 4.62
C ALA A 114 2.80 2.56 4.97
N ASN A 115 1.57 2.13 4.71
CA ASN A 115 1.09 0.82 5.11
C ASN A 115 1.45 -0.27 4.07
N TYR A 116 1.85 -1.43 4.58
CA TYR A 116 2.01 -2.65 3.79
C TYR A 116 0.62 -3.25 3.47
N PRO A 117 0.44 -3.90 2.30
CA PRO A 117 1.42 -4.14 1.23
C PRO A 117 1.48 -3.05 0.14
N SER A 118 0.52 -2.13 0.09
CA SER A 118 0.14 -1.44 -1.14
C SER A 118 0.50 0.04 -1.22
N SER A 119 1.21 0.62 -0.25
CA SER A 119 1.52 2.06 -0.27
C SER A 119 2.83 2.41 -1.00
N PHE A 120 3.78 1.49 -1.08
CA PHE A 120 5.13 1.75 -1.60
C PHE A 120 5.78 0.46 -2.09
N TYR A 121 6.78 0.57 -2.97
CA TYR A 121 7.46 -0.57 -3.58
C TYR A 121 8.98 -0.46 -3.54
N TYR A 122 9.65 -1.61 -3.63
CA TYR A 122 11.10 -1.68 -3.79
C TYR A 122 11.49 -1.41 -5.25
N THR A 123 12.33 -0.41 -5.50
CA THR A 123 12.42 0.20 -6.83
C THR A 123 13.04 -0.71 -7.88
N ASN A 124 13.93 -1.62 -7.48
CA ASN A 124 14.55 -2.56 -8.41
C ASN A 124 13.63 -3.75 -8.72
N SER A 125 12.48 -3.92 -8.04
CA SER A 125 11.53 -5.00 -8.36
C SER A 125 11.01 -4.92 -9.81
N HIS A 126 10.98 -3.70 -10.36
CA HIS A 126 10.54 -3.41 -11.72
C HIS A 126 11.66 -3.40 -12.77
N SER A 127 12.91 -3.71 -12.40
CA SER A 127 14.00 -3.78 -13.39
C SER A 127 13.76 -4.93 -14.36
N LYS A 128 14.17 -4.78 -15.63
CA LYS A 128 13.98 -5.82 -16.66
C LYS A 128 14.54 -7.18 -16.22
N THR A 129 15.70 -7.17 -15.56
CA THR A 129 16.36 -8.37 -15.04
C THR A 129 15.59 -9.02 -13.88
N LEU A 130 15.09 -8.21 -12.94
CA LEU A 130 14.52 -8.70 -11.68
C LEU A 130 13.02 -8.97 -11.78
N LYS A 131 12.27 -8.26 -12.62
CA LYS A 131 10.83 -8.46 -12.82
C LYS A 131 10.41 -9.93 -12.99
N PRO A 132 11.09 -10.78 -13.81
CA PRO A 132 10.71 -12.19 -13.91
C PRO A 132 11.03 -13.01 -12.64
N ILE A 133 12.10 -12.67 -11.91
CA ILE A 133 12.44 -13.28 -10.60
C ILE A 133 11.34 -12.97 -9.60
N VAL A 134 11.03 -11.69 -9.52
CA VAL A 134 10.05 -11.07 -8.64
C VAL A 134 8.66 -11.68 -8.84
N LYS A 135 8.21 -11.84 -10.09
CA LYS A 135 6.95 -12.53 -10.44
C LYS A 135 6.93 -13.99 -9.97
N LEU A 136 8.03 -14.73 -10.14
CA LEU A 136 8.10 -16.12 -9.72
C LEU A 136 8.16 -16.25 -8.19
N GLU A 137 8.88 -15.35 -7.51
CA GLU A 137 8.90 -15.27 -6.04
C GLU A 137 7.51 -14.97 -5.48
N GLY A 138 6.77 -14.02 -6.06
CA GLY A 138 5.37 -13.75 -5.68
C GLY A 138 4.47 -14.98 -5.84
N ASN A 139 4.60 -15.71 -6.95
CA ASN A 139 3.85 -16.95 -7.16
C ASN A 139 4.20 -18.03 -6.10
N ILE A 140 5.48 -18.18 -5.77
CA ILE A 140 5.94 -19.11 -4.73
C ILE A 140 5.44 -18.68 -3.34
N PHE A 141 5.41 -17.37 -3.07
CA PHE A 141 4.93 -16.81 -1.82
C PHE A 141 3.48 -17.22 -1.53
N HIS A 142 2.61 -17.22 -2.54
CA HIS A 142 1.22 -17.64 -2.41
C HIS A 142 1.01 -19.15 -2.59
N HIS A 143 1.79 -19.79 -3.47
CA HIS A 143 1.61 -21.19 -3.86
C HIS A 143 2.97 -21.93 -3.85
N PRO A 144 3.48 -22.29 -2.66
CA PRO A 144 4.78 -22.93 -2.50
C PRO A 144 4.88 -24.25 -3.27
N ALA A 145 5.96 -24.41 -4.05
CA ALA A 145 6.23 -25.66 -4.74
C ALA A 145 7.74 -25.84 -5.02
N ASN A 146 8.28 -27.03 -4.76
CA ASN A 146 9.71 -27.34 -4.93
C ASN A 146 10.20 -27.11 -6.37
N LYS A 147 9.39 -27.48 -7.38
CA LYS A 147 9.70 -27.25 -8.80
C LYS A 147 9.89 -25.75 -9.11
N LYS A 148 9.06 -24.87 -8.52
CA LYS A 148 9.16 -23.42 -8.68
C LYS A 148 10.44 -22.88 -8.02
N PHE A 149 10.81 -23.39 -6.84
CA PHE A 149 12.08 -23.05 -6.18
C PHE A 149 13.32 -23.42 -7.01
N LYS A 150 13.34 -24.61 -7.61
CA LYS A 150 14.43 -25.04 -8.51
C LYS A 150 14.53 -24.12 -9.72
N LYS A 151 13.38 -23.78 -10.33
CA LYS A 151 13.32 -22.83 -11.45
C LYS A 151 13.86 -21.45 -11.05
N LEU A 152 13.44 -20.92 -9.90
CA LEU A 152 13.89 -19.63 -9.37
C LEU A 152 15.42 -19.61 -9.17
N SER A 153 15.98 -20.63 -8.51
CA SER A 153 17.43 -20.76 -8.32
C SER A 153 18.21 -20.75 -9.64
N ASN A 154 17.70 -21.47 -10.65
CA ASN A 154 18.30 -21.50 -11.99
C ASN A 154 18.25 -20.13 -12.68
N MET A 155 17.14 -19.39 -12.56
CA MET A 155 17.04 -18.04 -13.12
C MET A 155 18.04 -17.09 -12.46
N ILE A 156 18.18 -17.15 -11.13
CA ILE A 156 19.14 -16.33 -10.37
C ILE A 156 20.58 -16.60 -10.79
N ARG A 157 20.94 -17.88 -11.01
CA ARG A 157 22.29 -18.25 -11.47
C ARG A 157 22.65 -17.59 -12.81
N LYS A 158 21.69 -17.45 -13.72
CA LYS A 158 21.85 -16.89 -15.07
C LYS A 158 21.95 -15.37 -15.10
N ILE A 159 21.68 -14.67 -14.00
CA ILE A 159 21.84 -13.20 -13.95
C ILE A 159 23.33 -12.85 -14.07
N LYS A 160 23.67 -12.06 -15.11
CA LYS A 160 25.05 -11.57 -15.36
C LYS A 160 25.41 -10.38 -14.48
N ASN A 161 24.48 -9.44 -14.30
CA ASN A 161 24.71 -8.25 -13.48
C ASN A 161 24.91 -8.63 -12.00
N LYS A 162 26.08 -8.29 -11.43
CA LYS A 162 26.46 -8.67 -10.06
C LYS A 162 25.49 -8.10 -9.01
N LYS A 163 25.02 -6.86 -9.19
CA LYS A 163 24.10 -6.19 -8.27
C LYS A 163 22.73 -6.86 -8.28
N ASP A 164 22.13 -7.05 -9.45
CA ASP A 164 20.83 -7.72 -9.58
C ASP A 164 20.90 -9.16 -9.06
N LYS A 165 22.00 -9.88 -9.36
CA LYS A 165 22.22 -11.24 -8.85
C LYS A 165 22.26 -11.28 -7.33
N SER A 166 22.93 -10.33 -6.69
CA SER A 166 22.98 -10.22 -5.23
C SER A 166 21.60 -9.94 -4.63
N ILE A 167 20.86 -8.99 -5.22
CA ILE A 167 19.48 -8.66 -4.81
C ILE A 167 18.58 -9.90 -4.90
N ALA A 168 18.61 -10.61 -6.02
CA ALA A 168 17.79 -11.80 -6.24
C ALA A 168 18.17 -12.95 -5.30
N LYS A 169 19.46 -13.19 -5.06
CA LYS A 169 19.92 -14.19 -4.08
C LYS A 169 19.42 -13.89 -2.67
N ASN A 170 19.56 -12.64 -2.22
CA ASN A 170 19.09 -12.24 -0.89
C ASN A 170 17.58 -12.43 -0.74
N SER A 171 16.82 -12.05 -1.77
CA SER A 171 15.37 -12.24 -1.78
C SER A 171 14.96 -13.72 -1.73
N TYR A 172 15.62 -14.57 -2.52
CA TYR A 172 15.42 -16.02 -2.48
C TYR A 172 15.62 -16.61 -1.07
N TYR A 173 16.69 -16.22 -0.36
CA TYR A 173 16.92 -16.69 1.01
C TYR A 173 15.86 -16.17 1.99
N GLN A 174 15.46 -14.91 1.84
CA GLN A 174 14.36 -14.35 2.65
C GLN A 174 13.06 -15.10 2.41
N LEU A 175 12.75 -15.46 1.16
CA LEU A 175 11.54 -16.22 0.83
C LEU A 175 11.55 -17.61 1.45
N LYS A 176 12.70 -18.32 1.40
CA LYS A 176 12.85 -19.61 2.08
C LYS A 176 12.64 -19.50 3.59
N ILE A 177 13.16 -18.46 4.23
CA ILE A 177 12.98 -18.24 5.67
C ILE A 177 11.53 -17.89 5.98
N TYR A 178 10.91 -17.03 5.17
CA TYR A 178 9.52 -16.66 5.31
C TYR A 178 8.62 -17.89 5.28
N LEU A 179 8.71 -18.74 4.25
CA LEU A 179 7.85 -19.92 4.14
C LEU A 179 8.05 -20.94 5.28
N LYS A 180 9.24 -20.99 5.90
CA LYS A 180 9.48 -21.85 7.06
C LYS A 180 8.89 -21.31 8.36
N THR A 181 8.76 -19.99 8.48
CA THR A 181 8.43 -19.33 9.75
C THR A 181 7.07 -18.64 9.74
N SER A 182 6.49 -18.45 8.55
CA SER A 182 5.31 -17.60 8.28
C SER A 182 5.41 -16.20 8.89
N SER A 183 6.63 -15.73 9.20
CA SER A 183 6.84 -14.49 9.92
C SER A 183 6.86 -13.32 8.95
N LEU A 184 5.91 -12.40 9.07
CA LEU A 184 5.88 -11.15 8.29
C LEU A 184 7.20 -10.36 8.42
N ARG A 185 7.92 -10.51 9.54
CA ARG A 185 9.25 -9.92 9.78
C ARG A 185 10.35 -10.43 8.85
N LYS A 186 10.04 -11.47 8.06
CA LYS A 186 10.94 -12.14 7.11
C LYS A 186 10.47 -12.00 5.67
N ILE A 187 9.44 -11.19 5.40
CA ILE A 187 8.98 -10.91 4.03
C ILE A 187 10.18 -10.44 3.19
N PRO A 188 10.38 -11.02 1.98
CA PRO A 188 11.43 -10.57 1.09
C PRO A 188 11.22 -9.12 0.68
N TYR A 189 12.24 -8.27 0.85
CA TYR A 189 12.07 -6.82 0.60
C TYR A 189 11.73 -6.53 -0.87
N ILE A 190 12.13 -7.39 -1.80
CA ILE A 190 11.85 -7.20 -3.23
C ILE A 190 10.35 -7.33 -3.53
N LEU A 191 9.61 -8.02 -2.66
CA LEU A 191 8.20 -8.31 -2.85
C LEU A 191 7.29 -7.18 -2.34
N ILE A 192 7.82 -6.22 -1.59
CA ILE A 192 7.05 -5.08 -1.09
C ILE A 192 6.51 -4.25 -2.25
N GLY A 193 5.21 -3.92 -2.20
CA GLY A 193 4.57 -3.01 -3.14
C GLY A 193 4.33 -3.55 -4.53
N ASN A 194 4.33 -4.86 -4.69
CA ASN A 194 3.95 -5.45 -5.95
C ASN A 194 2.68 -6.26 -5.72
N ASN A 195 1.67 -5.98 -6.54
CA ASN A 195 0.45 -6.77 -6.59
C ASN A 195 0.75 -8.00 -7.46
N TRP A 196 0.55 -9.21 -6.93
CA TRP A 196 0.78 -10.47 -7.63
C TRP A 196 -0.53 -11.14 -8.00
#